data_AF-A0A5E4PG04-F1
#
_entry.id   AF-A0A5E4PG04-F1
#
_cell.length_a   1.000
_cell.length_b   1.000
_cell.length_c   1.000
_cell.angle_alpha   90.00
_cell.angle_beta   90.00
_cell.angle_gamma   90.00
#
_symmetry.space_group_name_H-M   'P 1'
#
loop_
_entity.id
_entity.type
_entity.pdbx_description
1 polymer ?
#
loop_
_entity_poly.entity_id
_entity_poly.type
_entity_poly.pdbx_seq_one_letter_code
_entity_poly.pdbx_strand_id
1 'polypeptide(L)'
;MNDSVNEMNAEHTWKHIGLVILSIRFVQGWIFWGGGSRRFIYDPEKLDPYSSQWMANKLQSAMPGAMLGLEQLVSFMLQHFILLYTSIILFSLVELICGLNLVFGFFTRVSAFMTALISIALMLLFGWQGSTCMDEWTMAAANLSIGLTLALSGGSWLSVDHFLAMRHPALARKCWFIALASGPLSAVRLKQASLVFLTFSMIFTLLTYNYLRGSVFTPYHSGPVSTGEHHLAIDHVRLQKNGSLSFNAYVDAGTPGMPAYIIRIELADLNGSDMETWTGKELSALPAQNIRNYYAYNRITTGPYGLVAPLSAKAEIVLPAMTHNTALHSSPYQLRIYTVSGKRFTLEVQPSQE
;
A
#
# COMPACT_ATOMS: atom_id res chain seq x y z
N MET A 1 29.48 36.99 -28.74
CA MET A 1 30.31 35.84 -29.20
C MET A 1 30.64 34.88 -28.04
N ASN A 2 30.97 35.36 -26.84
CA ASN A 2 31.11 34.49 -25.66
C ASN A 2 29.78 33.86 -25.19
N ASP A 3 28.68 34.61 -25.20
CA ASP A 3 27.39 34.10 -24.70
C ASP A 3 26.81 32.98 -25.58
N SER A 4 26.91 33.11 -26.91
CA SER A 4 26.46 32.08 -27.86
C SER A 4 27.26 30.78 -27.77
N VAL A 5 28.58 30.88 -27.49
CA VAL A 5 29.43 29.69 -27.30
C VAL A 5 29.12 29.02 -25.96
N ASN A 6 28.83 29.80 -24.91
CA ASN A 6 28.43 29.27 -23.61
C ASN A 6 27.05 28.58 -23.65
N GLU A 7 26.08 29.13 -24.39
CA GLU A 7 24.77 28.51 -24.58
C GLU A 7 24.87 27.18 -25.35
N MET A 8 25.67 27.16 -26.42
CA MET A 8 25.91 25.94 -27.21
C MET A 8 26.59 24.85 -26.37
N ASN A 9 27.61 25.21 -25.58
CA ASN A 9 28.29 24.28 -24.67
C ASN A 9 27.34 23.75 -23.57
N ALA A 10 26.45 24.58 -23.04
CA ALA A 10 25.44 24.18 -22.06
C ALA A 10 24.43 23.19 -22.67
N GLU A 11 24.00 23.40 -23.92
CA GLU A 11 23.09 22.51 -24.62
C GLU A 11 23.72 21.15 -24.93
N HIS A 12 24.99 21.12 -25.33
CA HIS A 12 25.73 19.88 -25.53
C HIS A 12 25.93 19.12 -24.21
N THR A 13 26.34 19.82 -23.15
CA THR A 13 26.50 19.24 -21.81
C THR A 13 25.19 18.60 -21.33
N TRP A 14 24.07 19.29 -21.55
CA TRP A 14 22.74 18.78 -21.23
C TRP A 14 22.42 17.45 -21.93
N LYS A 15 22.67 17.38 -23.24
CA LYS A 15 22.41 16.18 -24.04
C LYS A 15 23.28 15.00 -23.58
N HIS A 16 24.52 15.26 -23.18
CA HIS A 16 25.43 14.24 -22.65
C HIS A 16 24.95 13.71 -21.29
N ILE A 17 24.45 14.56 -20.39
CA ILE A 17 23.84 14.12 -19.13
C ILE A 17 22.68 13.16 -19.41
N GLY A 18 21.79 13.52 -20.33
CA GLY A 18 20.69 12.65 -20.74
C GLY A 18 21.17 11.29 -21.31
N LEU A 19 22.29 11.27 -22.04
CA LEU A 19 22.85 10.03 -22.59
C LEU A 19 23.33 9.09 -21.48
N VAL A 20 24.01 9.63 -20.47
CA VAL A 20 24.58 8.84 -19.35
C VAL A 20 23.50 8.10 -18.56
N ILE A 21 22.33 8.72 -18.41
CA ILE A 21 21.20 8.16 -17.64
C ILE A 21 20.16 7.44 -18.51
N LEU A 22 20.45 7.21 -19.80
CA LEU A 22 19.49 6.62 -20.73
C LEU A 22 19.00 5.24 -20.26
N SER A 23 19.89 4.43 -19.67
CA SER A 23 19.55 3.14 -19.07
C SER A 23 18.55 3.30 -17.93
N ILE A 24 18.76 4.28 -17.05
CA ILE A 24 17.85 4.61 -15.94
C ILE A 24 16.48 5.04 -16.48
N ARG A 25 16.45 5.88 -17.52
CA ARG A 25 15.19 6.31 -18.15
C ARG A 25 14.41 5.13 -18.71
N PHE A 26 15.09 4.24 -19.43
CA PHE A 26 14.47 3.04 -20.00
C PHE A 26 13.92 2.12 -18.91
N VAL A 27 14.73 1.80 -17.89
CA VAL A 27 14.33 0.90 -16.80
C VAL A 27 13.16 1.48 -15.99
N GLN A 28 13.20 2.77 -15.63
CA GLN A 28 12.09 3.44 -14.97
C GLN A 28 10.83 3.37 -15.83
N GLY A 29 10.94 3.71 -17.12
CA GLY A 29 9.82 3.63 -18.06
C GLY A 29 9.24 2.22 -18.15
N TRP A 30 10.10 1.21 -18.21
CA TRP A 30 9.72 -0.20 -18.28
C TRP A 30 9.01 -0.67 -17.01
N ILE A 31 9.46 -0.28 -15.81
CA ILE A 31 8.82 -0.63 -14.54
C ILE A 31 7.37 -0.13 -14.51
N PHE A 32 7.17 1.15 -14.83
CA PHE A 32 5.84 1.78 -14.79
C PHE A 32 4.94 1.29 -15.94
N TRP A 33 5.50 1.15 -17.15
CA TRP A 33 4.79 0.57 -18.28
C TRP A 33 4.37 -0.87 -17.98
N GLY A 34 5.28 -1.69 -17.44
CA GLY A 34 5.04 -3.06 -17.04
C GLY A 34 3.97 -3.18 -15.95
N GLY A 35 3.96 -2.24 -14.99
CA GLY A 35 2.92 -2.17 -13.96
C GLY A 35 1.52 -1.97 -14.56
N GLY A 36 1.37 -1.00 -15.47
CA GLY A 36 0.11 -0.71 -16.14
C GLY A 36 -0.28 -1.78 -17.17
N SER A 37 0.65 -2.22 -18.02
CA SER A 37 0.41 -3.19 -19.09
C SER A 37 0.09 -4.57 -18.53
N ARG A 38 0.70 -4.95 -17.40
CA ARG A 38 0.30 -6.17 -16.68
C ARG A 38 -1.17 -6.12 -16.29
N ARG A 39 -1.69 -5.00 -15.84
CA ARG A 39 -3.09 -4.89 -15.41
C ARG A 39 -4.07 -4.80 -16.59
N PHE A 40 -3.70 -4.13 -17.68
CA PHE A 40 -4.61 -3.94 -18.81
C PHE A 40 -4.53 -5.03 -19.89
N ILE A 41 -3.39 -5.70 -20.04
CA ILE A 41 -3.10 -6.55 -21.20
C ILE A 41 -2.76 -7.99 -20.77
N TYR A 42 -1.79 -8.16 -19.87
CA TYR A 42 -1.22 -9.49 -19.61
C TYR A 42 -1.90 -10.28 -18.48
N ASP A 43 -2.50 -9.58 -17.51
CA ASP A 43 -3.08 -10.14 -16.29
C ASP A 43 -4.32 -9.31 -15.88
N PRO A 44 -5.37 -9.28 -16.74
CA PRO A 44 -6.54 -8.42 -16.57
C PRO A 44 -7.40 -8.79 -15.36
N GLU A 45 -7.20 -9.98 -14.77
CA GLU A 45 -7.82 -10.39 -13.51
C GLU A 45 -7.53 -9.42 -12.37
N LYS A 46 -6.41 -8.69 -12.43
CA LYS A 46 -6.09 -7.61 -11.48
C LYS A 46 -7.07 -6.45 -11.54
N LEU A 47 -7.77 -6.30 -12.66
CA LEU A 47 -8.79 -5.29 -12.89
C LEU A 47 -10.23 -5.84 -12.84
N ASP A 48 -10.40 -7.13 -12.53
CA ASP A 48 -11.71 -7.77 -12.37
C ASP A 48 -12.14 -7.75 -10.89
N PRO A 49 -13.22 -7.04 -10.53
CA PRO A 49 -13.76 -7.01 -9.15
C PRO A 49 -14.13 -8.37 -8.57
N TYR A 50 -14.38 -9.38 -9.42
CA TYR A 50 -14.78 -10.71 -9.00
C TYR A 50 -13.62 -11.70 -8.88
N SER A 51 -12.42 -11.30 -9.33
CA SER A 51 -11.23 -12.14 -9.22
C SER A 51 -10.59 -12.08 -7.83
N SER A 52 -9.99 -13.18 -7.40
CA SER A 52 -9.13 -13.20 -6.20
C SER A 52 -7.89 -12.31 -6.36
N GLN A 53 -7.48 -12.03 -7.60
CA GLN A 53 -6.35 -11.15 -7.91
C GLN A 53 -6.73 -9.66 -8.01
N TRP A 54 -7.99 -9.32 -7.78
CA TRP A 54 -8.48 -7.95 -7.83
C TRP A 54 -7.63 -7.01 -6.97
N MET A 55 -7.25 -5.86 -7.54
CA MET A 55 -6.30 -4.94 -6.89
C MET A 55 -6.81 -4.39 -5.55
N ALA A 56 -8.12 -4.31 -5.31
CA ALA A 56 -8.63 -3.85 -4.02
C ALA A 56 -8.24 -4.76 -2.86
N ASN A 57 -7.99 -6.07 -3.10
CA ASN A 57 -7.46 -6.97 -2.07
C ASN A 57 -6.09 -6.49 -1.59
N LYS A 58 -5.25 -6.04 -2.53
CA LYS A 58 -3.93 -5.46 -2.23
C LYS A 58 -4.04 -4.09 -1.58
N LEU A 59 -4.97 -3.24 -2.04
CA LEU A 59 -5.19 -1.94 -1.40
C LEU A 59 -5.70 -2.08 0.03
N GLN A 60 -6.62 -3.02 0.28
CA GLN A 60 -7.12 -3.31 1.62
C GLN A 60 -6.01 -3.82 2.53
N SER A 61 -5.15 -4.74 2.05
CA SER A 61 -4.05 -5.26 2.87
C SER A 61 -3.04 -4.19 3.30
N ALA A 62 -2.96 -3.05 2.60
CA ALA A 62 -2.09 -1.93 2.94
C ALA A 62 -2.62 -1.05 4.07
N MET A 63 -3.94 -1.08 4.30
CA MET A 63 -4.64 -0.17 5.22
C MET A 63 -4.04 -0.14 6.64
N PRO A 64 -3.70 -1.26 7.31
CA PRO A 64 -3.31 -1.21 8.72
C PRO A 64 -2.06 -0.38 9.03
N GLY A 65 -1.05 -0.41 8.15
CA GLY A 65 0.20 0.34 8.34
C GLY A 65 0.35 1.55 7.42
N ALA A 66 -0.75 1.98 6.77
CA ALA A 66 -0.72 3.14 5.89
C ALA A 66 -0.42 4.43 6.69
N MET A 67 0.53 5.23 6.21
CA MET A 67 1.01 6.42 6.92
C MET A 67 0.08 7.63 6.74
N LEU A 68 0.21 8.65 7.60
CA LEU A 68 -0.45 9.95 7.46
C LEU A 68 -2.00 9.91 7.39
N GLY A 69 -2.63 8.92 8.04
CA GLY A 69 -4.09 8.78 8.01
C GLY A 69 -4.64 8.31 6.66
N LEU A 70 -3.78 7.74 5.81
CA LEU A 70 -4.23 7.12 4.56
C LEU A 70 -5.09 5.87 4.80
N GLU A 71 -5.02 5.28 5.99
CA GLU A 71 -5.91 4.18 6.40
C GLU A 71 -7.40 4.58 6.30
N GLN A 72 -7.77 5.80 6.73
CA GLN A 72 -9.16 6.28 6.67
C GLN A 72 -9.58 6.53 5.22
N LEU A 73 -8.68 7.07 4.41
CA LEU A 73 -8.92 7.28 2.97
C LEU A 73 -9.15 5.95 2.26
N VAL A 74 -8.29 4.95 2.52
CA VAL A 74 -8.43 3.60 1.96
C VAL A 74 -9.74 2.96 2.44
N SER A 75 -10.05 3.01 3.74
CA SER A 75 -11.31 2.51 4.30
C SER A 75 -12.54 3.12 3.59
N PHE A 76 -12.55 4.44 3.41
CA PHE A 76 -13.59 5.15 2.69
C PHE A 76 -13.71 4.67 1.24
N MET A 77 -12.58 4.56 0.51
CA MET A 77 -12.59 4.07 -0.87
C MET A 77 -13.13 2.64 -0.97
N LEU A 78 -12.73 1.73 -0.06
CA LEU A 78 -13.19 0.34 -0.07
C LEU A 78 -14.71 0.21 0.09
N GLN A 79 -15.36 1.17 0.76
CA GLN A 79 -16.81 1.24 0.90
C GLN A 79 -17.51 1.89 -0.31
N HIS A 80 -16.78 2.60 -1.17
CA HIS A 80 -17.32 3.32 -2.32
C HIS A 80 -16.78 2.74 -3.65
N PHE A 81 -17.43 1.67 -4.14
CA PHE A 81 -16.96 0.89 -5.29
C PHE A 81 -16.65 1.73 -6.53
N ILE A 82 -17.52 2.67 -6.93
CA ILE A 82 -17.31 3.48 -8.14
C ILE A 82 -16.04 4.33 -8.00
N LEU A 83 -15.83 4.96 -6.85
CA LEU A 83 -14.64 5.75 -6.57
C LEU A 83 -13.38 4.88 -6.57
N LEU A 84 -13.44 3.71 -5.93
CA LEU A 84 -12.32 2.77 -5.88
C LEU A 84 -11.93 2.27 -7.28
N TYR A 85 -12.91 1.77 -8.03
CA TYR A 85 -12.70 1.21 -9.35
C TYR A 85 -12.12 2.25 -10.30
N THR A 86 -12.73 3.44 -10.36
CA THR A 86 -12.22 4.55 -11.19
C THR A 86 -10.82 4.99 -10.79
N SER A 87 -10.51 5.04 -9.49
CA SER A 87 -9.18 5.39 -8.99
C SER A 87 -8.13 4.35 -9.40
N ILE A 88 -8.43 3.05 -9.31
CA ILE A 88 -7.51 1.97 -9.72
C ILE A 88 -7.23 2.05 -11.23
N ILE A 89 -8.26 2.27 -12.04
CA ILE A 89 -8.12 2.41 -13.50
C ILE A 89 -7.28 3.65 -13.83
N LEU A 90 -7.59 4.80 -13.24
CA LEU A 90 -6.87 6.05 -13.49
C LEU A 90 -5.40 5.93 -13.07
N PHE A 91 -5.14 5.40 -11.88
CA PHE A 91 -3.78 5.16 -11.38
C PHE A 91 -3.00 4.25 -12.33
N SER A 92 -3.59 3.13 -12.76
CA SER A 92 -2.97 2.19 -13.71
C SER A 92 -2.72 2.83 -15.08
N LEU A 93 -3.62 3.71 -15.54
CA LEU A 93 -3.49 4.42 -16.81
C LEU A 93 -2.34 5.44 -16.75
N VAL A 94 -2.23 6.18 -15.65
CA VAL A 94 -1.12 7.13 -15.44
C VAL A 94 0.21 6.39 -15.39
N GLU A 95 0.30 5.26 -14.68
CA GLU A 95 1.49 4.39 -14.67
C GLU A 95 1.85 3.94 -16.10
N LEU A 96 0.87 3.44 -16.86
CA LEU A 96 1.08 2.98 -18.24
C LEU A 96 1.60 4.09 -19.16
N ILE A 97 0.93 5.24 -19.15
CA ILE A 97 1.26 6.39 -20.01
C ILE A 97 2.62 6.96 -19.62
N CYS A 98 2.88 7.21 -18.35
CA CYS A 98 4.16 7.75 -17.89
C CYS A 98 5.31 6.77 -18.19
N GLY A 99 5.07 5.47 -18.02
CA GLY A 99 6.04 4.43 -18.37
C GLY A 99 6.39 4.44 -19.86
N LEU A 100 5.38 4.42 -20.72
CA LEU A 100 5.55 4.46 -22.18
C LEU A 100 6.28 5.73 -22.63
N ASN A 101 5.87 6.87 -22.07
CA ASN A 101 6.49 8.17 -22.29
C ASN A 101 7.98 8.16 -21.94
N LEU A 102 8.37 7.56 -20.81
CA LEU A 102 9.77 7.47 -20.42
C LEU A 102 10.59 6.52 -21.30
N VAL A 103 10.01 5.40 -21.74
CA VAL A 103 10.67 4.47 -22.69
C VAL A 103 11.08 5.23 -23.96
N PHE A 104 10.16 5.96 -24.57
CA PHE A 104 10.42 6.73 -25.79
C PHE A 104 11.08 8.10 -25.56
N GLY A 105 11.08 8.60 -24.32
CA GLY A 105 11.52 9.95 -23.99
C GLY A 105 10.58 11.01 -24.58
N PHE A 106 9.27 10.84 -24.41
CA PHE A 106 8.23 11.81 -24.74
C PHE A 106 7.71 12.45 -23.46
N PHE A 107 7.66 13.78 -23.38
CA PHE A 107 7.30 14.51 -22.17
C PHE A 107 8.07 13.99 -20.92
N THR A 108 9.40 13.88 -21.06
CA THR A 108 10.25 13.12 -20.13
C THR A 108 10.18 13.68 -18.72
N ARG A 109 10.26 15.00 -18.54
CA ARG A 109 10.28 15.61 -17.20
C ARG A 109 8.98 15.39 -16.44
N VAL A 110 7.83 15.67 -17.05
CA VAL A 110 6.54 15.50 -16.39
C VAL A 110 6.27 14.03 -16.11
N SER A 111 6.58 13.14 -17.04
CA SER A 111 6.39 11.69 -16.84
C SER A 111 7.29 11.19 -15.71
N ALA A 112 8.55 11.61 -15.66
CA ALA A 112 9.47 11.27 -14.58
C ALA A 112 8.99 11.80 -13.22
N PHE A 113 8.54 13.05 -13.17
CA PHE A 113 8.01 13.64 -11.95
C PHE A 113 6.74 12.93 -11.47
N MET A 114 5.84 12.54 -12.38
CA MET A 114 4.67 11.74 -12.04
C MET A 114 5.06 10.36 -11.48
N THR A 115 6.07 9.69 -12.04
CA THR A 115 6.56 8.43 -11.46
C THR A 115 7.14 8.61 -10.06
N ALA A 116 7.77 9.76 -9.77
CA ALA A 116 8.23 10.10 -8.42
C ALA A 116 7.05 10.30 -7.46
N LEU A 117 6.00 11.02 -7.88
CA LEU A 117 4.78 11.20 -7.07
C LEU A 117 4.06 9.88 -6.78
N ILE A 118 3.97 9.00 -7.78
CA ILE A 118 3.42 7.65 -7.59
C ILE A 118 4.27 6.88 -6.58
N SER A 119 5.60 6.98 -6.66
CA SER A 119 6.50 6.32 -5.72
C SER A 119 6.31 6.83 -4.28
N ILE A 120 6.09 8.13 -4.09
CA ILE A 120 5.73 8.71 -2.78
C ILE A 120 4.43 8.07 -2.26
N ALA A 121 3.38 8.03 -3.08
CA ALA A 121 2.09 7.46 -2.68
C ALA A 121 2.21 5.97 -2.33
N LEU A 122 2.94 5.20 -3.15
CA LEU A 122 3.18 3.78 -2.91
C LEU A 122 3.98 3.55 -1.62
N MET A 123 4.97 4.39 -1.32
CA MET A 123 5.73 4.27 -0.08
C MET A 123 4.87 4.55 1.16
N LEU A 124 4.00 5.56 1.10
CA LEU A 124 3.11 5.91 2.21
C LEU A 124 2.03 4.85 2.48
N LEU A 125 1.54 4.19 1.43
CA LEU A 125 0.52 3.15 1.54
C LEU A 125 1.13 1.78 1.88
N PHE A 126 2.16 1.37 1.14
CA PHE A 126 2.66 0.01 1.13
C PHE A 126 4.04 -0.14 1.76
N GLY A 127 4.76 0.94 2.07
CA GLY A 127 6.16 0.87 2.52
C GLY A 127 6.36 0.08 3.81
N TRP A 128 5.31 -0.06 4.63
CA TRP A 128 5.37 -0.90 5.83
C TRP A 128 5.38 -2.40 5.53
N GLN A 129 4.82 -2.82 4.39
CA GLN A 129 4.77 -4.21 3.94
C GLN A 129 6.18 -4.72 3.58
N GLY A 130 6.35 -6.04 3.66
CA GLY A 130 7.65 -6.72 3.54
C GLY A 130 8.07 -7.38 4.85
N SER A 131 7.91 -8.70 4.92
CA SER A 131 8.23 -9.51 6.11
C SER A 131 9.72 -9.86 6.22
N THR A 132 10.44 -9.88 5.10
CA THR A 132 11.84 -10.29 5.02
C THR A 132 12.73 -9.15 4.53
N CYS A 133 12.39 -8.62 3.36
CA CYS A 133 13.00 -7.45 2.76
C CYS A 133 11.90 -6.39 2.70
N MET A 134 12.19 -5.13 3.04
CA MET A 134 11.21 -4.04 2.93
C MET A 134 10.97 -3.70 1.45
N ASP A 135 10.49 -4.66 0.68
CA ASP A 135 10.50 -4.67 -0.77
C ASP A 135 9.75 -3.45 -1.33
N GLU A 136 8.57 -3.17 -0.80
CA GLU A 136 7.75 -2.05 -1.20
C GLU A 136 8.42 -0.69 -0.91
N TRP A 137 9.02 -0.52 0.27
CA TRP A 137 9.73 0.71 0.62
C TRP A 137 10.99 0.90 -0.21
N THR A 138 11.84 -0.14 -0.34
CA THR A 138 13.10 -0.06 -1.08
C THR A 138 12.86 0.26 -2.55
N MET A 139 11.87 -0.40 -3.17
CA MET A 139 11.49 -0.11 -4.55
C MET A 139 10.97 1.33 -4.70
N ALA A 140 10.09 1.78 -3.81
CA ALA A 140 9.52 3.12 -3.88
C ALA A 140 10.57 4.22 -3.65
N ALA A 141 11.48 4.04 -2.68
CA ALA A 141 12.57 4.98 -2.41
C ALA A 141 13.54 5.10 -3.61
N ALA A 142 13.89 3.98 -4.23
CA ALA A 142 14.73 3.98 -5.43
C ALA A 142 14.02 4.68 -6.61
N ASN A 143 12.77 4.33 -6.89
CA ASN A 143 11.98 4.92 -7.97
C ASN A 143 11.71 6.42 -7.77
N LEU A 144 11.59 6.88 -6.52
CA LEU A 144 11.53 8.30 -6.18
C LEU A 144 12.81 9.02 -6.62
N SER A 145 13.98 8.53 -6.20
CA SER A 145 15.26 9.14 -6.54
C SER A 145 15.52 9.12 -8.05
N ILE A 146 15.19 8.01 -8.72
CA ILE A 146 15.27 7.88 -10.17
C ILE A 146 14.35 8.88 -10.86
N GLY A 147 13.07 8.95 -10.45
CA GLY A 147 12.09 9.86 -11.04
C GLY A 147 12.48 11.33 -10.89
N LEU A 148 12.98 11.74 -9.72
CA LEU A 148 13.49 13.11 -9.51
C LEU A 148 14.74 13.40 -10.34
N THR A 149 15.65 12.44 -10.46
CA THR A 149 16.85 12.57 -11.30
C THR A 149 16.48 12.75 -12.76
N LEU A 150 15.55 11.94 -13.28
CA LEU A 150 15.04 12.03 -14.64
C LEU A 150 14.25 13.33 -14.89
N ALA A 151 13.51 13.79 -13.89
CA ALA A 151 12.80 15.08 -13.94
C ALA A 151 13.78 16.26 -13.99
N LEU A 152 14.97 16.14 -13.39
CA LEU A 152 16.02 17.13 -13.51
C LEU A 152 16.72 17.05 -14.86
N SER A 153 17.15 15.88 -15.29
CA SER A 153 17.96 15.71 -16.51
C SER A 153 17.19 15.81 -17.82
N GLY A 154 15.87 15.58 -17.80
CA GLY A 154 15.06 15.43 -19.01
C GLY A 154 15.53 14.29 -19.93
N GLY A 155 15.11 14.38 -21.19
CA GLY A 155 15.43 13.47 -22.28
C GLY A 155 16.80 13.72 -22.91
N SER A 156 17.35 12.65 -23.50
CA SER A 156 18.66 12.61 -24.15
C SER A 156 18.56 12.79 -25.66
N TRP A 157 19.68 12.63 -26.38
CA TRP A 157 19.67 12.58 -27.86
C TRP A 157 18.72 11.50 -28.42
N LEU A 158 18.60 10.36 -27.73
CA LEU A 158 17.66 9.29 -28.04
C LEU A 158 16.35 9.54 -27.28
N SER A 159 15.63 10.59 -27.66
CA SER A 159 14.31 10.88 -27.12
C SER A 159 13.41 11.50 -28.19
N VAL A 160 12.11 11.22 -28.12
CA VAL A 160 11.11 11.88 -28.96
C VAL A 160 11.09 13.38 -28.69
N ASP A 161 11.30 13.80 -27.45
CA ASP A 161 11.42 15.21 -27.08
C ASP A 161 12.53 15.92 -27.88
N HIS A 162 13.70 15.28 -28.01
CA HIS A 162 14.82 15.82 -28.80
C HIS A 162 14.49 15.85 -30.28
N PHE A 163 13.89 14.78 -30.81
CA PHE A 163 13.46 14.72 -32.20
C PHE A 163 12.46 15.85 -32.55
N LEU A 164 11.48 16.09 -31.69
CA LEU A 164 10.50 17.16 -31.85
C LEU A 164 11.15 18.55 -31.76
N ALA A 165 12.08 18.74 -30.83
CA ALA A 165 12.83 20.00 -30.71
C ALA A 165 13.67 20.30 -31.96
N MET A 166 14.28 19.27 -32.57
CA MET A 166 15.06 19.40 -33.81
C MET A 166 14.15 19.69 -35.01
N ARG A 167 13.02 18.99 -35.13
CA ARG A 167 12.07 19.16 -36.24
C ARG A 167 11.32 20.49 -36.19
N HIS A 168 11.03 20.99 -34.99
CA HIS A 168 10.29 22.22 -34.76
C HIS A 168 11.04 23.17 -33.80
N PRO A 169 12.03 23.95 -34.28
CA PRO A 169 12.85 24.84 -33.44
C PRO A 169 12.09 25.94 -32.70
N ALA A 170 10.86 26.26 -33.14
CA ALA A 170 9.97 27.18 -32.42
C ALA A 170 9.40 26.54 -31.13
N LEU A 171 9.23 25.22 -31.10
CA LEU A 171 8.75 24.47 -29.94
C LEU A 171 9.81 24.41 -28.84
N ALA A 172 11.07 24.17 -29.23
CA ALA A 172 12.22 24.12 -28.33
C ALA A 172 12.44 25.41 -27.52
N ARG A 173 11.92 26.55 -28.02
CA ARG A 173 12.00 27.86 -27.35
C ARG A 173 10.85 28.14 -26.39
N LYS A 174 9.78 27.34 -26.39
CA LYS A 174 8.62 27.57 -25.52
C LYS A 174 8.92 27.10 -24.09
N CYS A 175 8.68 27.97 -23.11
CA CYS A 175 8.93 27.67 -21.70
C CYS A 175 8.21 26.40 -21.21
N TRP A 176 6.96 26.17 -21.63
CA TRP A 176 6.21 24.98 -21.24
C TRP A 176 6.84 23.69 -21.77
N PHE A 177 7.41 23.71 -22.98
CA PHE A 177 8.03 22.54 -23.58
C PHE A 177 9.34 22.21 -22.85
N ILE A 178 10.14 23.24 -22.54
CA ILE A 178 11.36 23.08 -21.74
C ILE A 178 11.03 22.52 -20.33
N ALA A 179 9.94 22.98 -19.72
CA ALA A 179 9.52 22.59 -18.38
C ALA A 179 8.90 21.18 -18.31
N LEU A 180 8.04 20.82 -19.27
CA LEU A 180 7.29 19.55 -19.24
C LEU A 180 7.98 18.42 -20.02
N ALA A 181 8.64 18.74 -21.13
CA ALA A 181 9.29 17.77 -21.99
C ALA A 181 10.76 17.66 -21.67
N SER A 182 11.62 18.22 -22.53
CA SER A 182 13.06 18.19 -22.36
C SER A 182 13.65 19.49 -22.89
N GLY A 183 14.68 20.00 -22.22
CA GLY A 183 15.36 21.24 -22.61
C GLY A 183 16.33 21.71 -21.53
N PRO A 184 17.31 22.55 -21.88
CA PRO A 184 18.34 22.97 -20.96
C PRO A 184 17.75 23.81 -19.82
N LEU A 185 18.14 23.49 -18.59
CA LEU A 185 17.93 24.37 -17.44
C LEU A 185 19.16 25.26 -17.27
N SER A 186 18.96 26.49 -16.80
CA SER A 186 20.09 27.30 -16.38
C SER A 186 20.83 26.62 -15.23
N ALA A 187 22.16 26.75 -15.18
CA ALA A 187 22.99 26.12 -14.15
C ALA A 187 22.52 26.45 -12.72
N VAL A 188 22.02 27.67 -12.50
CA VAL A 188 21.45 28.11 -11.22
C VAL A 188 20.18 27.32 -10.87
N ARG A 189 19.22 27.19 -11.80
CA ARG A 189 17.98 26.44 -11.54
C ARG A 189 18.25 24.96 -11.36
N LEU A 190 19.15 24.39 -12.16
CA LEU A 190 19.54 23.00 -12.02
C LEU A 190 20.14 22.76 -10.63
N LYS A 191 21.10 23.59 -10.21
CA LYS A 191 21.70 23.50 -8.86
C LYS A 191 20.66 23.62 -7.75
N GLN A 192 19.77 24.61 -7.81
CA GLN A 192 18.73 24.82 -6.81
C GLN A 192 17.77 23.63 -6.74
N ALA A 193 17.27 23.17 -7.89
CA ALA A 193 16.35 22.05 -7.95
C ALA A 193 17.01 20.74 -7.49
N SER A 194 18.27 20.51 -7.85
CA SER A 194 19.05 19.36 -7.36
C SER A 194 19.20 19.36 -5.85
N LEU A 195 19.48 20.51 -5.23
CA LEU A 195 19.58 20.62 -3.78
C LEU A 195 18.23 20.36 -3.11
N VAL A 196 17.15 20.94 -3.64
CA VAL A 196 15.79 20.70 -3.11
C VAL A 196 15.41 19.22 -3.21
N PHE A 197 15.62 18.59 -4.37
CA PHE A 197 15.29 17.17 -4.58
C PHE A 197 16.15 16.25 -3.73
N LEU A 198 17.45 16.55 -3.58
CA LEU A 198 18.33 15.81 -2.68
C LEU A 198 17.86 15.90 -1.23
N THR A 199 17.64 17.11 -0.73
CA THR A 199 17.18 17.33 0.65
C THR A 199 15.83 16.66 0.90
N PHE A 200 14.89 16.82 -0.02
CA PHE A 200 13.59 16.16 0.07
C PHE A 200 13.72 14.63 0.06
N SER A 201 14.42 14.06 -0.91
CA SER A 201 14.60 12.61 -1.03
C SER A 201 15.28 12.05 0.21
N MET A 202 16.32 12.73 0.72
CA MET A 202 17.04 12.32 1.93
C MET A 202 16.12 12.35 3.15
N ILE A 203 15.45 13.47 3.42
CA ILE A 203 14.56 13.62 4.58
C ILE A 203 13.43 12.59 4.49
N PHE A 204 12.75 12.50 3.35
CA PHE A 204 11.61 11.62 3.19
C PHE A 204 11.98 10.14 3.33
N THR A 205 13.10 9.72 2.73
CA THR A 205 13.61 8.35 2.84
C THR A 205 14.02 8.04 4.28
N LEU A 206 14.81 8.90 4.93
CA LEU A 206 15.26 8.66 6.30
C LEU A 206 14.12 8.66 7.32
N LEU A 207 13.17 9.60 7.20
CA LEU A 207 12.03 9.67 8.13
C LEU A 207 11.08 8.48 7.95
N THR A 208 10.76 8.10 6.71
CA THR A 208 9.89 6.93 6.46
C THR A 208 10.58 5.65 6.90
N TYR A 209 11.87 5.47 6.64
CA TYR A 209 12.62 4.31 7.14
C TYR A 209 12.64 4.27 8.66
N ASN A 210 12.97 5.38 9.32
CA ASN A 210 13.00 5.43 10.78
C ASN A 210 11.63 5.17 11.40
N TYR A 211 10.55 5.64 10.77
CA TYR A 211 9.19 5.36 11.23
C TYR A 211 8.85 3.86 11.10
N LEU A 212 9.31 3.20 10.04
CA LEU A 212 8.96 1.82 9.73
C LEU A 212 9.85 0.77 10.40
N ARG A 213 11.12 1.08 10.67
CA ARG A 213 12.09 0.13 11.28
C ARG A 213 13.01 0.74 12.34
N GLY A 214 13.00 2.06 12.51
CA GLY A 214 14.00 2.75 13.31
C GLY A 214 15.39 2.72 12.69
N SER A 215 16.42 2.56 13.52
CA SER A 215 17.84 2.46 13.18
C SER A 215 18.48 3.68 12.52
N VAL A 216 17.78 4.82 12.47
CA VAL A 216 18.36 6.10 12.03
C VAL A 216 18.46 7.05 13.23
N PHE A 217 17.33 7.32 13.86
CA PHE A 217 17.20 8.20 15.03
C PHE A 217 16.67 7.44 16.26
N THR A 218 16.05 6.27 16.08
CA THR A 218 15.52 5.41 17.15
C THR A 218 16.15 4.01 17.09
N PRO A 219 16.09 3.22 18.18
CA PRO A 219 16.48 1.80 18.13
C PRO A 219 15.67 1.03 17.09
N TYR A 220 16.22 -0.10 16.63
CA TYR A 220 15.52 -0.99 15.70
C TYR A 220 14.21 -1.50 16.30
N HIS A 221 13.15 -1.51 15.50
CA HIS A 221 11.87 -2.15 15.83
C HIS A 221 11.21 -2.74 14.57
N SER A 222 10.31 -3.70 14.75
CA SER A 222 9.64 -4.40 13.64
C SER A 222 8.53 -3.58 12.95
N GLY A 223 8.55 -2.26 13.11
CA GLY A 223 7.50 -1.33 12.67
C GLY A 223 6.39 -1.08 13.70
N PRO A 224 5.59 -0.02 13.50
CA PRO A 224 4.39 0.24 14.29
C PRO A 224 3.32 -0.82 14.03
N VAL A 225 3.36 -1.45 12.85
CA VAL A 225 2.55 -2.60 12.46
C VAL A 225 3.48 -3.74 12.05
N SER A 226 3.29 -4.90 12.66
CA SER A 226 4.11 -6.09 12.39
C SER A 226 3.79 -6.69 11.02
N THR A 227 4.81 -6.97 10.21
CA THR A 227 4.68 -7.72 8.94
C THR A 227 4.95 -9.21 9.08
N GLY A 228 5.60 -9.63 10.16
CA GLY A 228 6.01 -11.01 10.41
C GLY A 228 5.01 -11.80 11.24
N GLU A 229 4.20 -11.11 12.05
CA GLU A 229 3.28 -11.76 12.96
C GLU A 229 1.88 -11.19 12.85
N HIS A 230 0.89 -12.08 12.74
CA HIS A 230 -0.50 -11.70 12.77
C HIS A 230 -0.90 -11.15 14.14
N HIS A 231 -1.67 -10.07 14.13
CA HIS A 231 -2.38 -9.52 15.28
C HIS A 231 -3.86 -9.42 14.94
N LEU A 232 -4.71 -9.70 15.92
CA LEU A 232 -6.16 -9.63 15.81
C LEU A 232 -6.66 -8.66 16.88
N ALA A 233 -7.02 -7.45 16.46
CA ALA A 233 -7.73 -6.51 17.30
C ALA A 233 -9.18 -6.97 17.48
N ILE A 234 -9.61 -7.07 18.74
CA ILE A 234 -10.97 -7.45 19.13
C ILE A 234 -11.62 -6.22 19.76
N ASP A 235 -12.85 -5.91 19.39
CA ASP A 235 -13.60 -4.82 20.02
C ASP A 235 -15.12 -5.10 20.03
N HIS A 236 -15.88 -4.26 20.75
CA HIS A 236 -17.35 -4.31 20.84
C HIS A 236 -17.93 -5.69 21.14
N VAL A 237 -17.37 -6.38 22.14
CA VAL A 237 -17.94 -7.67 22.57
C VAL A 237 -19.27 -7.42 23.27
N ARG A 238 -20.31 -8.11 22.80
CA ARG A 238 -21.67 -8.03 23.33
C ARG A 238 -22.24 -9.42 23.48
N LEU A 239 -22.78 -9.67 24.65
CA LEU A 239 -23.50 -10.88 24.94
C LEU A 239 -24.99 -10.63 24.80
N GLN A 240 -25.63 -11.37 23.90
CA GLN A 240 -27.04 -11.21 23.61
C GLN A 240 -27.90 -12.01 24.60
N LYS A 241 -29.15 -11.57 24.80
CA LYS A 241 -30.11 -12.22 25.72
C LYS A 241 -30.43 -13.68 25.35
N ASN A 242 -30.25 -14.05 24.08
CA ASN A 242 -30.41 -15.42 23.60
C ASN A 242 -29.19 -16.32 23.88
N GLY A 243 -28.16 -15.80 24.56
CA GLY A 243 -26.91 -16.52 24.86
C GLY A 243 -25.87 -16.47 23.74
N SER A 244 -26.13 -15.80 22.62
CA SER A 244 -25.14 -15.62 21.54
C SER A 244 -24.13 -14.53 21.85
N LEU A 245 -22.91 -14.70 21.36
CA LEU A 245 -21.81 -13.75 21.56
C LEU A 245 -21.47 -13.07 20.25
N SER A 246 -21.51 -11.74 20.20
CA SER A 246 -21.07 -10.96 19.05
C SER A 246 -19.85 -10.12 19.39
N PHE A 247 -18.89 -10.02 18.48
CA PHE A 247 -17.72 -9.16 18.62
C PHE A 247 -17.17 -8.76 17.25
N ASN A 248 -16.43 -7.66 17.19
CA ASN A 248 -15.67 -7.32 16.00
C ASN A 248 -14.27 -7.90 16.08
N ALA A 249 -13.79 -8.40 14.95
CA ALA A 249 -12.43 -8.86 14.76
C ALA A 249 -11.80 -8.13 13.59
N TYR A 250 -10.59 -7.62 13.77
CA TYR A 250 -9.80 -6.92 12.74
C TYR A 250 -8.37 -7.45 12.71
N VAL A 251 -7.93 -7.96 11.55
CA VAL A 251 -6.53 -8.38 11.35
C VAL A 251 -5.70 -7.15 10.99
N ASP A 252 -5.17 -6.47 12.01
CA ASP A 252 -4.47 -5.19 11.91
C ASP A 252 -2.95 -5.32 11.77
N ALA A 253 -2.39 -6.54 11.81
CA ALA A 253 -0.99 -6.81 11.50
C ALA A 253 -0.82 -8.21 10.89
N GLY A 254 0.28 -8.43 10.17
CA GLY A 254 0.64 -9.72 9.60
C GLY A 254 1.16 -9.67 8.16
N THR A 255 1.31 -10.85 7.56
CA THR A 255 1.85 -11.00 6.20
C THR A 255 0.69 -11.06 5.18
N PRO A 256 0.65 -10.22 4.14
CA PRO A 256 -0.44 -10.22 3.15
C PRO A 256 -0.66 -11.57 2.45
N GLY A 257 0.39 -12.39 2.31
CA GLY A 257 0.35 -13.67 1.59
C GLY A 257 -0.20 -14.85 2.38
N MET A 258 -0.44 -14.71 3.70
CA MET A 258 -0.92 -15.79 4.55
C MET A 258 -2.00 -15.26 5.49
N PRO A 259 -3.21 -15.82 5.52
CA PRO A 259 -4.25 -15.37 6.45
C PRO A 259 -3.95 -15.84 7.89
N ALA A 260 -4.53 -15.15 8.86
CA ALA A 260 -4.65 -15.64 10.22
C ALA A 260 -5.74 -16.73 10.28
N TYR A 261 -5.36 -17.95 10.66
CA TYR A 261 -6.31 -19.05 10.86
C TYR A 261 -6.73 -19.10 12.32
N ILE A 262 -8.01 -18.81 12.60
CA ILE A 262 -8.60 -18.87 13.92
C ILE A 262 -9.21 -20.26 14.09
N ILE A 263 -8.69 -21.03 15.05
CA ILE A 263 -9.02 -22.45 15.21
C ILE A 263 -9.87 -22.73 16.46
N ARG A 264 -9.95 -21.77 17.37
CA ARG A 264 -10.70 -21.91 18.62
C ARG A 264 -11.02 -20.55 19.22
N ILE A 265 -12.22 -20.40 19.75
CA ILE A 265 -12.63 -19.24 20.54
C ILE A 265 -13.18 -19.76 21.86
N GLU A 266 -12.80 -19.14 22.97
CA GLU A 266 -13.24 -19.52 24.31
C GLU A 266 -13.80 -18.29 25.02
N LEU A 267 -14.87 -18.49 25.78
CA LEU A 267 -15.31 -17.57 26.80
C LEU A 267 -14.92 -18.15 28.16
N ALA A 268 -14.06 -17.45 28.90
CA ALA A 268 -13.58 -17.88 30.21
C ALA A 268 -13.99 -16.91 31.32
N ASP A 269 -14.12 -17.44 32.53
CA ASP A 269 -14.19 -16.61 33.74
C ASP A 269 -12.84 -15.92 34.02
N LEU A 270 -12.84 -14.90 34.88
CA LEU A 270 -11.61 -14.28 35.41
C LEU A 270 -10.72 -15.28 36.16
N ASN A 271 -11.31 -16.34 36.73
CA ASN A 271 -10.56 -17.44 37.37
C ASN A 271 -9.87 -18.38 36.36
N GLY A 272 -10.10 -18.16 35.06
CA GLY A 272 -9.45 -18.90 33.98
C GLY A 272 -10.13 -20.21 33.58
N SER A 273 -11.23 -20.58 34.24
CA SER A 273 -12.08 -21.70 33.85
C SER A 273 -12.87 -21.37 32.58
N ASP A 274 -12.78 -22.23 31.58
CA ASP A 274 -13.50 -22.07 30.31
C ASP A 274 -14.99 -22.36 30.54
N MET A 275 -15.84 -21.38 30.22
CA MET A 275 -17.29 -21.49 30.33
C MET A 275 -17.91 -22.06 29.05
N GLU A 276 -17.43 -21.61 27.89
CA GLU A 276 -17.86 -22.11 26.59
C GLU A 276 -16.66 -22.10 25.63
N THR A 277 -16.57 -23.13 24.79
CA THR A 277 -15.52 -23.27 23.80
C THR A 277 -16.13 -23.55 22.44
N TRP A 278 -15.92 -22.64 21.49
CA TRP A 278 -16.22 -22.86 20.08
C TRP A 278 -14.99 -23.44 19.39
N THR A 279 -15.08 -24.72 19.06
CA THR A 279 -14.04 -25.50 18.39
C THR A 279 -13.92 -25.14 16.92
N GLY A 280 -12.78 -25.46 16.30
CA GLY A 280 -12.57 -25.25 14.87
C GLY A 280 -13.66 -25.89 14.00
N LYS A 281 -14.22 -27.02 14.41
CA LYS A 281 -15.33 -27.67 13.70
C LYS A 281 -16.61 -26.83 13.71
N GLU A 282 -16.93 -26.22 14.85
CA GLU A 282 -18.09 -25.33 14.99
C GLU A 282 -17.87 -24.02 14.24
N LEU A 283 -16.66 -23.47 14.33
CA LEU A 283 -16.26 -22.27 13.60
C LEU A 283 -16.30 -22.48 12.07
N SER A 284 -15.84 -23.63 11.57
CA SER A 284 -15.95 -24.00 10.15
C SER A 284 -17.41 -24.14 9.69
N ALA A 285 -18.31 -24.51 10.59
CA ALA A 285 -19.73 -24.71 10.33
C ALA A 285 -20.57 -23.43 10.53
N LEU A 286 -19.95 -22.29 10.88
CA LEU A 286 -20.67 -21.03 11.07
C LEU A 286 -21.40 -20.61 9.78
N PRO A 287 -22.70 -20.29 9.86
CA PRO A 287 -23.42 -19.74 8.72
C PRO A 287 -22.80 -18.42 8.26
N ALA A 288 -22.76 -18.16 6.94
CA ALA A 288 -22.17 -16.93 6.39
C ALA A 288 -22.81 -15.65 6.95
N GLN A 289 -24.10 -15.68 7.29
CA GLN A 289 -24.83 -14.57 7.91
C GLN A 289 -24.31 -14.16 9.30
N ASN A 290 -23.59 -15.07 9.97
CA ASN A 290 -22.96 -14.84 11.27
C ASN A 290 -21.61 -14.11 11.14
N ILE A 291 -21.11 -13.89 9.92
CA ILE A 291 -19.86 -13.18 9.65
C ILE A 291 -20.16 -11.98 8.75
N ARG A 292 -20.34 -10.81 9.37
CA ARG A 292 -20.67 -9.56 8.68
C ARG A 292 -19.39 -8.76 8.45
N ASN A 293 -18.85 -8.89 7.24
CA ASN A 293 -17.64 -8.19 6.85
C ASN A 293 -17.91 -6.70 6.60
N TYR A 294 -17.01 -5.84 7.08
CA TYR A 294 -17.07 -4.39 6.86
C TYR A 294 -16.63 -4.00 5.44
N TYR A 295 -15.85 -4.87 4.78
CA TYR A 295 -15.35 -4.65 3.42
C TYR A 295 -15.69 -5.84 2.52
N ALA A 296 -15.87 -5.58 1.23
CA ALA A 296 -16.27 -6.60 0.25
C ALA A 296 -15.13 -7.52 -0.23
N TYR A 297 -13.87 -7.16 0.02
CA TYR A 297 -12.69 -7.77 -0.64
C TYR A 297 -11.96 -8.79 0.27
N ASN A 298 -11.03 -8.35 1.12
CA ASN A 298 -10.41 -9.23 2.12
C ASN A 298 -11.42 -9.46 3.24
N ARG A 299 -12.03 -10.65 3.23
CA ARG A 299 -13.13 -11.02 4.12
C ARG A 299 -12.71 -12.13 5.08
N ILE A 300 -13.20 -12.06 6.30
CA ILE A 300 -13.23 -13.20 7.20
C ILE A 300 -14.29 -14.18 6.67
N THR A 301 -13.90 -15.43 6.47
CA THR A 301 -14.79 -16.51 6.01
C THR A 301 -14.56 -17.76 6.82
N THR A 302 -15.46 -18.73 6.72
CA THR A 302 -15.20 -20.08 7.22
C THR A 302 -14.18 -20.78 6.32
N GLY A 303 -13.37 -21.64 6.93
CA GLY A 303 -12.44 -22.54 6.28
C GLY A 303 -12.64 -23.98 6.76
N PRO A 304 -11.79 -24.92 6.34
CA PRO A 304 -11.94 -26.32 6.72
C PRO A 304 -11.71 -26.57 8.22
N TYR A 305 -10.88 -25.76 8.89
CA TYR A 305 -10.44 -25.96 10.28
C TYR A 305 -10.70 -24.76 11.21
N GLY A 306 -11.63 -23.88 10.84
CA GLY A 306 -12.02 -22.71 11.63
C GLY A 306 -12.34 -21.51 10.75
N LEU A 307 -11.99 -20.31 11.20
CA LEU A 307 -12.12 -19.08 10.40
C LEU A 307 -10.80 -18.74 9.69
N VAL A 308 -10.92 -18.26 8.47
CA VAL A 308 -9.83 -17.71 7.67
C VAL A 308 -9.96 -16.19 7.69
N ALA A 309 -8.98 -15.49 8.25
CA ALA A 309 -8.99 -14.04 8.37
C ALA A 309 -7.75 -13.45 7.67
N PRO A 310 -7.87 -13.03 6.40
CA PRO A 310 -6.78 -12.37 5.67
C PRO A 310 -6.37 -11.04 6.32
N LEU A 311 -5.17 -10.56 5.97
CA LEU A 311 -4.69 -9.26 6.44
C LEU A 311 -5.68 -8.14 6.10
N SER A 312 -5.94 -7.28 7.09
CA SER A 312 -6.89 -6.18 7.03
C SER A 312 -8.35 -6.60 6.83
N ALA A 313 -8.68 -7.87 7.00
CA ALA A 313 -10.07 -8.30 7.09
C ALA A 313 -10.68 -7.81 8.41
N LYS A 314 -11.85 -7.17 8.33
CA LYS A 314 -12.62 -6.71 9.48
C LYS A 314 -14.04 -7.24 9.38
N ALA A 315 -14.52 -7.91 10.43
CA ALA A 315 -15.89 -8.43 10.48
C ALA A 315 -16.47 -8.38 11.89
N GLU A 316 -17.79 -8.21 11.96
CA GLU A 316 -18.59 -8.60 13.13
C GLU A 316 -18.86 -10.10 13.03
N ILE A 317 -18.46 -10.86 14.05
CA ILE A 317 -18.64 -12.31 14.15
C ILE A 317 -19.66 -12.58 15.25
N VAL A 318 -20.68 -13.37 14.94
CA VAL A 318 -21.73 -13.80 15.87
C VAL A 318 -21.62 -15.30 16.09
N LEU A 319 -21.23 -15.70 17.30
CA LEU A 319 -21.13 -17.09 17.71
C LEU A 319 -22.48 -17.61 18.19
N PRO A 320 -22.78 -18.92 17.98
CA PRO A 320 -24.02 -19.52 18.42
C PRO A 320 -24.19 -19.43 19.94
N ALA A 321 -25.44 -19.55 20.39
CA ALA A 321 -25.78 -19.50 21.80
C ALA A 321 -25.01 -20.57 22.60
N MET A 322 -24.54 -20.19 23.79
CA MET A 322 -23.81 -21.10 24.67
C MET A 322 -24.68 -22.31 25.03
N THR A 323 -24.07 -23.49 24.99
CA THR A 323 -24.76 -24.75 25.26
C THR A 323 -24.95 -24.96 26.77
N HIS A 324 -24.03 -24.44 27.57
CA HIS A 324 -24.11 -24.46 29.01
C HIS A 324 -24.87 -23.21 29.51
N ASN A 325 -26.14 -23.42 29.90
CA ASN A 325 -27.04 -22.41 30.47
C ASN A 325 -26.64 -22.03 31.91
N THR A 326 -25.34 -21.89 32.18
CA THR A 326 -24.84 -21.32 33.42
C THR A 326 -25.25 -19.87 33.43
N ALA A 327 -26.14 -19.53 34.38
CA ALA A 327 -26.57 -18.17 34.63
C ALA A 327 -25.38 -17.23 34.50
N LEU A 328 -25.42 -16.37 33.49
CA LEU A 328 -24.40 -15.37 33.26
C LEU A 328 -24.38 -14.46 34.48
N HIS A 329 -23.52 -14.79 35.44
CA HIS A 329 -23.30 -13.99 36.62
C HIS A 329 -22.85 -12.59 36.19
N SER A 330 -23.14 -11.57 36.99
CA SER A 330 -22.76 -10.18 36.74
C SER A 330 -21.23 -9.92 36.79
N SER A 331 -20.42 -10.97 36.62
CA SER A 331 -18.96 -10.95 36.64
C SER A 331 -18.40 -10.64 35.25
N PRO A 332 -17.25 -9.97 35.15
CA PRO A 332 -16.54 -9.81 33.88
C PRO A 332 -16.12 -11.16 33.30
N TYR A 333 -16.16 -11.30 31.98
CA TYR A 333 -15.66 -12.48 31.27
C TYR A 333 -14.42 -12.13 30.46
N GLN A 334 -13.71 -13.15 29.99
CA GLN A 334 -12.61 -12.98 29.06
C GLN A 334 -12.88 -13.77 27.78
N LEU A 335 -12.95 -13.07 26.65
CA LEU A 335 -12.96 -13.68 25.33
C LEU A 335 -11.53 -14.00 24.91
N ARG A 336 -11.25 -15.26 24.57
CA ARG A 336 -9.94 -15.73 24.13
C ARG A 336 -10.03 -16.29 22.72
N ILE A 337 -9.20 -15.79 21.81
CA ILE A 337 -9.14 -16.25 20.42
C ILE A 337 -7.78 -16.90 20.17
N TYR A 338 -7.79 -18.13 19.64
CA TYR A 338 -6.59 -18.91 19.35
C TYR A 338 -6.40 -19.06 17.86
N THR A 339 -5.15 -18.87 17.45
CA THR A 339 -4.73 -19.07 16.07
C THR A 339 -3.86 -20.31 15.92
N VAL A 340 -3.76 -20.83 14.70
CA VAL A 340 -2.94 -22.01 14.38
C VAL A 340 -1.45 -21.80 14.70
N SER A 341 -0.98 -20.55 14.72
CA SER A 341 0.40 -20.19 15.09
C SER A 341 0.65 -20.23 16.60
N GLY A 342 -0.33 -20.62 17.41
CA GLY A 342 -0.22 -20.70 18.87
C GLY A 342 -0.42 -19.35 19.57
N LYS A 343 -0.74 -18.28 18.84
CA LYS A 343 -1.06 -16.98 19.46
C LYS A 343 -2.46 -16.98 20.07
N ARG A 344 -2.57 -16.29 21.21
CA ARG A 344 -3.81 -16.07 21.96
C ARG A 344 -4.07 -14.57 22.08
N PHE A 345 -5.25 -14.13 21.67
CA PHE A 345 -5.74 -12.77 21.85
C PHE A 345 -6.83 -12.77 22.92
N THR A 346 -6.77 -11.83 23.85
CA THR A 346 -7.69 -11.78 25.00
C THR A 346 -8.32 -10.41 25.12
N LEU A 347 -9.64 -10.36 25.34
CA LEU A 347 -10.35 -9.12 25.65
C LEU A 347 -11.33 -9.36 26.81
N GLU A 348 -11.38 -8.41 27.74
CA GLU A 348 -12.35 -8.43 28.81
C GLU A 348 -13.73 -8.02 28.29
N VAL A 349 -14.73 -8.79 28.65
CA VAL A 349 -16.13 -8.57 28.33
C VAL A 349 -16.82 -8.12 29.60
N GLN A 350 -17.28 -6.88 29.61
CA GLN A 350 -18.17 -6.44 30.67
C GLN A 350 -19.58 -6.94 30.36
N PRO A 351 -20.29 -7.56 31.32
CA PRO A 351 -21.70 -7.88 31.13
C PRO A 351 -22.45 -6.58 30.85
N SER A 352 -23.22 -6.55 29.76
CA SER A 352 -24.00 -5.38 29.36
C SER A 352 -24.94 -4.96 30.50
N GLN A 353 -24.71 -3.77 31.06
CA GLN A 353 -25.71 -3.09 31.84
C GLN A 353 -26.69 -2.43 30.85
N GLU A 354 -27.88 -3.03 30.76
CA GLU A 354 -29.11 -2.57 30.06
C GLU A 354 -29.26 -2.83 28.55
#